data_AF-A0AAV0NZJ3-F1
#
_entry.id   AF-A0AAV0NZJ3-F1
#
_cell.length_a   1.000
_cell.length_b   1.000
_cell.length_c   1.000
_cell.angle_alpha   90.00
_cell.angle_beta   90.00
_cell.angle_gamma   90.00
#
_symmetry.space_group_name_H-M   'P 1'
#
loop_
_entity.id
_entity.type
_entity.pdbx_description
1 polymer ?
#
loop_
_entity_poly.entity_id
_entity_poly.type
_entity_poly.pdbx_seq_one_letter_code
_entity_poly.pdbx_strand_id
1 'polypeptide(L)'
;MHNGIGLQTPRGSGTNGYSQTNKFFVRPRTDNVAHASRGCDEDQGTAGISKKPNKDILEHDRKRGIHVKLVVLKDKLIEQGYADAEIAEKMEEARKMLEAASASE
;
A
#
# COMPACT_ATOMS: atom_id res chain seq x y z
N MET A 1 23.03 17.05 35.55
CA MET A 1 22.94 15.90 34.62
C MET A 1 22.29 14.72 35.29
N HIS A 2 21.29 14.11 34.66
CA HIS A 2 20.63 12.89 35.14
C HIS A 2 20.50 11.92 33.96
N ASN A 3 20.92 10.66 34.12
CA ASN A 3 20.98 9.64 33.05
C ASN A 3 21.71 10.12 31.76
N GLY A 4 22.76 10.94 31.91
CA GLY A 4 23.49 11.51 30.77
C GLY A 4 22.75 12.60 29.99
N ILE A 5 21.57 13.03 30.45
CA ILE A 5 20.71 14.01 29.78
C ILE A 5 20.66 15.31 30.61
N GLY A 6 20.58 16.45 29.91
CA GLY A 6 20.47 17.80 30.49
C GLY A 6 21.81 18.49 30.75
N LEU A 7 21.78 19.62 31.45
CA LEU A 7 22.95 20.45 31.72
C LEU A 7 23.84 19.89 32.85
N GLN A 8 25.17 20.04 32.70
CA GLN A 8 26.12 19.65 33.74
C GLN A 8 25.96 20.52 34.99
N THR A 9 25.87 21.84 34.79
CA THR A 9 25.49 22.80 35.83
C THR A 9 24.52 23.84 35.23
N PRO A 10 23.54 24.33 35.99
CA PRO A 10 22.65 25.40 35.54
C PRO A 10 23.33 26.79 35.54
N ARG A 11 24.49 26.92 36.22
CA ARG A 11 25.26 28.17 36.28
C ARG A 11 25.80 28.52 34.89
N GLY A 12 25.58 29.76 34.45
CA GLY A 12 25.98 30.23 33.13
C GLY A 12 24.99 29.88 31.99
N SER A 13 23.96 29.05 32.26
CA SER A 13 22.91 28.78 31.27
C SER A 13 21.85 29.88 31.17
N GLY A 14 21.77 30.78 32.16
CA GLY A 14 20.70 31.80 32.23
C GLY A 14 19.30 31.23 32.47
N THR A 15 19.18 29.96 32.86
CA THR A 15 17.91 29.27 33.16
C THR A 15 18.02 28.49 34.48
N ASN A 16 16.90 27.95 34.96
CA ASN A 16 16.86 27.12 36.16
C ASN A 16 17.41 25.68 35.95
N GLY A 17 17.75 25.29 34.72
CA GLY A 17 18.25 23.95 34.39
C GLY A 17 17.19 22.83 34.43
N TYR A 18 15.90 23.16 34.43
CA TYR A 18 14.84 22.17 34.46
C TYR A 18 14.75 21.37 33.14
N SER A 19 14.83 20.04 33.23
CA SER A 19 14.80 19.14 32.06
C SER A 19 13.54 18.27 32.09
N GLN A 20 12.70 18.36 31.06
CA GLN A 20 11.50 17.54 30.90
C GLN A 20 11.74 16.39 29.92
N THR A 21 11.07 15.26 30.12
CA THR A 21 11.00 14.20 29.12
C THR A 21 10.12 14.63 27.94
N ASN A 22 10.53 14.33 26.71
CA ASN A 22 9.72 14.57 25.52
C ASN A 22 8.55 13.57 25.45
N LYS A 23 7.30 14.06 25.56
CA LYS A 23 6.07 13.25 25.50
C LYS A 23 5.71 12.75 24.09
N PHE A 24 6.22 13.42 23.05
CA PHE A 24 5.99 13.06 21.65
C PHE A 24 7.12 12.23 21.05
N PHE A 25 8.10 11.85 21.86
CA PHE A 25 9.21 11.03 21.39
C PHE A 25 8.72 9.60 21.11
N VAL A 26 8.56 9.28 19.82
CA VAL A 26 8.29 7.92 19.36
C VAL A 26 9.59 7.14 19.41
N ARG A 27 9.66 6.14 20.29
CA ARG A 27 10.84 5.26 20.39
C ARG A 27 11.00 4.50 19.07
N PRO A 28 12.15 4.61 18.38
CA PRO A 28 12.41 3.74 17.23
C PRO A 28 12.43 2.29 17.72
N ARG A 29 11.80 1.40 16.95
CA ARG A 29 11.84 -0.04 17.24
C ARG A 29 13.27 -0.49 17.04
N THR A 30 13.93 -0.94 18.10
CA THR A 30 15.21 -1.64 18.00
C THR A 30 14.92 -3.06 17.51
N ASP A 31 14.41 -3.18 16.30
CA ASP A 31 14.51 -4.43 15.57
C ASP A 31 16.00 -4.57 15.26
N ASN A 32 16.63 -5.67 15.68
CA ASN A 32 18.06 -5.91 15.56
C ASN A 32 18.58 -5.68 14.13
N VAL A 33 18.99 -4.45 13.80
CA VAL A 33 19.67 -4.07 12.55
C VAL A 33 21.16 -4.40 12.66
N ALA A 34 21.48 -5.64 13.05
CA ALA A 34 22.83 -6.15 12.93
C ALA A 34 23.07 -6.82 11.56
N HIS A 35 22.05 -6.92 10.70
CA HIS A 35 22.16 -7.65 9.43
C HIS A 35 21.70 -6.91 8.16
N ALA A 36 21.33 -5.63 8.21
CA ALA A 36 20.85 -4.90 7.02
C ALA A 36 21.78 -3.75 6.56
N SER A 37 23.03 -3.72 7.02
CA SER A 37 24.02 -2.74 6.54
C SER A 37 24.74 -3.23 5.28
N ARG A 38 24.01 -3.63 4.22
CA ARG A 38 24.50 -3.70 2.83
C ARG A 38 23.32 -3.58 1.87
N GLY A 39 23.11 -2.38 1.37
CA GLY A 39 22.14 -2.11 0.32
C GLY A 39 21.54 -0.73 0.45
N CYS A 40 22.35 0.30 0.14
CA CYS A 40 21.78 1.49 -0.47
C CYS A 40 21.16 1.04 -1.79
N ASP A 41 19.86 0.84 -1.81
CA ASP A 41 19.08 0.70 -3.04
C ASP A 41 17.87 1.64 -2.91
N GLU A 42 17.54 2.29 -4.03
CA GLU A 42 16.80 3.55 -4.14
C GLU A 42 15.29 3.47 -3.84
N ASP A 43 14.87 2.64 -2.87
CA ASP A 43 13.46 2.44 -2.49
C ASP A 43 13.20 2.74 -1.01
N GLN A 44 13.62 3.91 -0.52
CA GLN A 44 13.21 4.42 0.80
C GLN A 44 11.77 4.98 0.79
N GLY A 45 10.83 4.24 0.21
CA GLY A 45 9.39 4.54 0.25
C GLY A 45 8.54 3.46 0.94
N THR A 46 9.07 2.24 1.10
CA THR A 46 8.24 1.07 1.44
C THR A 46 8.61 0.39 2.77
N ALA A 47 9.63 0.91 3.47
CA ALA A 47 10.11 0.42 4.78
C ALA A 47 9.12 0.73 5.91
N GLY A 48 7.93 0.10 5.86
CA GLY A 48 6.87 0.26 6.84
C GLY A 48 5.58 -0.51 6.53
N ILE A 49 5.46 -1.10 5.33
CA ILE A 49 4.24 -1.80 4.90
C ILE A 49 4.51 -3.30 4.81
N SER A 50 4.88 -3.91 5.92
CA SER A 50 4.82 -5.38 6.07
C SER A 50 3.41 -5.86 6.45
N LYS A 51 2.38 -5.03 6.26
CA LYS A 51 0.98 -5.46 6.35
C LYS A 51 0.61 -6.11 5.03
N LYS A 52 0.12 -7.35 5.10
CA LYS A 52 -0.46 -8.03 3.94
C LYS A 52 -1.51 -7.10 3.29
N PRO A 53 -1.61 -7.06 1.96
CA PRO A 53 -2.64 -6.27 1.28
C PRO A 53 -4.02 -6.61 1.83
N ASN A 54 -4.91 -5.62 1.91
CA ASN A 54 -6.28 -5.87 2.32
C ASN A 54 -6.96 -6.76 1.28
N LYS A 55 -7.56 -7.88 1.73
CA LYS A 55 -8.24 -8.84 0.87
C LYS A 55 -9.38 -8.19 0.08
N ASP A 56 -10.10 -7.27 0.71
CA ASP A 56 -11.22 -6.56 0.07
C ASP A 56 -10.77 -5.73 -1.14
N ILE A 57 -9.57 -5.13 -1.04
CA ILE A 57 -8.98 -4.34 -2.13
C ILE A 57 -8.55 -5.26 -3.27
N LEU A 58 -7.91 -6.39 -2.97
CA LEU A 58 -7.50 -7.37 -3.99
C LEU A 58 -8.70 -7.95 -4.74
N GLU A 59 -9.77 -8.29 -4.03
CA GLU A 59 -11.00 -8.78 -4.65
C GLU A 59 -11.68 -7.73 -5.52
N HIS A 60 -11.66 -6.46 -5.08
CA HIS A 60 -12.20 -5.36 -5.85
C HIS A 60 -11.40 -5.13 -7.14
N ASP A 61 -10.08 -5.17 -7.07
CA ASP A 61 -9.21 -5.04 -8.25
C ASP A 61 -9.42 -6.18 -9.25
N ARG A 62 -9.59 -7.41 -8.75
CA ARG A 62 -9.94 -8.57 -9.60
C ARG A 62 -11.28 -8.36 -10.32
N LYS A 63 -12.34 -7.93 -9.61
CA LYS A 63 -13.66 -7.62 -10.21
C LYS A 63 -13.56 -6.48 -11.21
N ARG A 64 -12.81 -5.43 -10.87
CA ARG A 64 -12.56 -4.28 -11.76
C ARG A 64 -11.85 -4.73 -13.05
N GLY A 65 -10.87 -5.62 -12.97
CA GLY A 65 -10.18 -6.18 -14.13
C GLY A 65 -11.12 -6.91 -15.09
N ILE A 66 -12.11 -7.64 -14.57
CA ILE A 66 -13.14 -8.30 -15.37
C ILE A 66 -14.03 -7.25 -16.06
N HIS A 67 -14.52 -6.25 -15.31
CA HIS A 67 -15.37 -5.19 -15.87
C HIS A 67 -14.69 -4.40 -16.98
N VAL A 68 -13.42 -4.03 -16.81
CA VAL A 68 -12.65 -3.31 -17.84
C VAL A 68 -12.57 -4.14 -19.12
N LYS A 69 -12.29 -5.44 -19.02
CA LYS A 69 -12.24 -6.34 -20.17
C LYS A 69 -13.60 -6.44 -20.89
N LEU A 70 -14.70 -6.50 -20.15
CA LEU A 70 -16.05 -6.53 -20.71
C LEU A 70 -16.40 -5.23 -21.45
N VAL A 71 -16.07 -4.07 -20.88
CA VAL A 71 -16.30 -2.76 -21.53
C VAL A 71 -15.53 -2.68 -22.85
N VAL A 72 -14.24 -3.03 -22.83
CA VAL A 72 -13.42 -3.05 -24.05
C VAL A 72 -13.96 -4.02 -25.10
N LEU A 73 -14.51 -5.18 -24.69
CA LEU A 73 -15.12 -6.12 -25.63
C LEU A 73 -16.40 -5.55 -26.22
N LYS A 74 -17.26 -4.93 -25.40
CA LYS A 74 -18.48 -4.27 -25.84
C LYS A 74 -18.18 -3.19 -26.89
N ASP A 75 -17.22 -2.31 -26.61
CA ASP A 75 -16.85 -1.23 -27.54
C ASP A 75 -16.38 -1.79 -28.89
N LYS A 76 -15.57 -2.85 -28.88
CA LYS A 76 -15.14 -3.54 -30.11
C LYS A 76 -16.30 -4.15 -30.89
N LEU A 77 -17.29 -4.73 -30.22
CA LEU A 77 -18.46 -5.30 -30.91
C LEU A 77 -19.36 -4.20 -31.50
N ILE A 78 -19.47 -3.06 -30.82
CA ILE A 78 -20.19 -1.89 -31.35
C ILE A 78 -19.47 -1.34 -32.59
N GLU A 79 -18.14 -1.18 -32.54
CA GLU A 79 -17.35 -0.74 -33.70
C GLU A 79 -17.46 -1.70 -34.89
N GLN A 80 -17.62 -2.99 -34.63
CA GLN A 80 -17.82 -4.01 -35.66
C GLN A 80 -19.26 -4.06 -36.22
N GLY A 81 -20.20 -3.29 -35.64
CA GLY A 81 -21.57 -3.16 -36.13
C GLY A 81 -22.50 -4.33 -35.77
N TYR A 82 -22.20 -5.06 -34.69
CA TYR A 82 -23.10 -6.12 -34.19
C TYR A 82 -24.40 -5.53 -33.63
N ALA A 83 -25.50 -6.29 -33.72
CA ALA A 83 -26.76 -5.91 -33.11
C ALA A 83 -26.72 -6.06 -31.58
N ASP A 84 -27.44 -5.20 -30.85
CA ASP A 84 -27.42 -5.17 -29.38
C ASP A 84 -27.78 -6.52 -28.73
N ALA A 85 -28.64 -7.32 -29.37
CA ALA A 85 -29.01 -8.65 -28.91
C ALA A 85 -27.82 -9.63 -28.96
N GLU A 86 -27.05 -9.63 -30.04
CA GLU A 86 -25.88 -10.48 -30.22
C GLU A 86 -24.73 -10.04 -29.30
N ILE A 87 -24.63 -8.73 -29.03
CA ILE A 87 -23.68 -8.18 -28.06
C ILE A 87 -24.01 -8.69 -26.65
N ALA A 88 -25.28 -8.70 -26.26
CA ALA A 88 -25.69 -9.16 -24.93
C ALA A 88 -25.34 -10.65 -24.69
N GLU A 89 -25.58 -11.51 -25.69
CA GLU A 89 -25.22 -12.94 -25.60
C GLU A 89 -23.70 -13.13 -25.46
N LYS A 90 -22.91 -12.47 -26.33
CA LYS A 90 -21.44 -12.54 -26.26
C LYS A 90 -20.88 -11.94 -24.97
N MET A 91 -21.53 -10.95 -24.37
CA MET A 91 -21.15 -10.38 -23.08
C MET A 91 -21.37 -11.35 -21.91
N GLU A 92 -22.49 -12.07 -21.89
CA GLU A 92 -22.77 -13.07 -20.86
C GLU A 92 -21.80 -14.26 -20.94
N GLU A 93 -21.47 -14.71 -22.15
CA GLU A 93 -20.45 -15.74 -22.37
C GLU A 93 -19.06 -15.28 -21.91
N ALA A 94 -18.64 -14.09 -22.35
CA ALA A 94 -17.35 -13.51 -21.98
C ALA A 94 -17.23 -13.29 -20.47
N ARG A 95 -18.34 -12.89 -19.81
CA ARG A 95 -18.37 -12.73 -18.35
C ARG A 95 -18.12 -14.04 -17.63
N LYS A 96 -18.84 -15.11 -18.00
CA LYS A 96 -18.65 -16.44 -17.40
C LYS A 96 -17.23 -16.96 -17.60
N MET A 97 -16.66 -16.78 -18.79
CA MET A 97 -15.28 -17.17 -19.09
C MET A 97 -14.25 -16.40 -18.26
N LEU A 98 -14.40 -15.07 -18.14
CA LEU A 98 -13.47 -14.23 -17.38
C LEU A 98 -13.57 -14.44 -15.87
N GLU A 99 -14.78 -14.68 -15.35
CA GLU A 99 -15.00 -15.06 -13.96
C GLU A 99 -14.35 -16.41 -13.64
N ALA A 100 -14.51 -17.42 -14.51
CA ALA A 100 -13.86 -18.72 -14.37
C ALA A 100 -12.34 -18.65 -14.47
N ALA A 101 -11.79 -17.91 -15.45
CA ALA A 101 -10.36 -17.73 -15.61
C ALA A 101 -9.73 -17.04 -14.39
N SER A 102 -10.37 -15.99 -13.88
CA SER A 102 -9.88 -15.27 -12.70
C SER A 102 -9.98 -16.08 -11.40
N ALA A 103 -10.82 -17.12 -11.35
CA ALA A 103 -10.99 -17.99 -10.18
C ALA A 103 -9.96 -19.12 -10.11
N SER A 104 -9.26 -19.38 -11.22
CA SER A 104 -8.20 -20.37 -11.30
C SER A 104 -6.81 -19.81 -10.99
N GLU A 105 -6.69 -18.48 -10.85
CA GLU A 105 -5.49 -17.77 -10.35
C GLU A 105 -5.61 -17.51 -8.84
#